data_AF-A0A2I0PD94-F1
#
_entry.id   AF-A0A2I0PD94-F1
#
_cell.length_a   1.000
_cell.length_b   1.000
_cell.length_c   1.000
_cell.angle_alpha   90.00
_cell.angle_beta   90.00
_cell.angle_gamma   90.00
#
_symmetry.space_group_name_H-M   'P 1'
#
loop_
_entity.id
_entity.type
_entity.pdbx_description
1 polymer ?
#
loop_
_entity_poly.entity_id
_entity_poly.type
_entity_poly.pdbx_seq_one_letter_code
_entity_poly.pdbx_strand_id
1 'polypeptide(L)'
;MTEENEYLGVLDYLYEKTLILQDTSGFNKVLYFYFIDTLAHIDYTAGIYAYNVASPKNIMAGEYLRWRIDEEKKGDRAKFPGFVNWLRENRPEKFSALPSLWQMIYDTEDEASYRSFRIQLDPDSKVPLKPGFFVAVIDEFFEPEFLKSIYDDASLGTLFRTYCAQT
;
A
#
# COMPACT_ATOMS: atom_id res chain seq x y z
N MET A 1 11.05 11.20 -31.26
CA MET A 1 10.92 11.29 -29.79
C MET A 1 9.65 10.54 -29.44
N THR A 2 9.77 9.30 -29.01
CA THR A 2 8.72 8.66 -28.21
C THR A 2 8.50 9.55 -27.00
N GLU A 3 7.28 10.01 -26.78
CA GLU A 3 6.90 10.63 -25.50
C GLU A 3 7.43 9.72 -24.39
N GLU A 4 8.26 10.29 -23.52
CA GLU A 4 8.89 9.56 -22.43
C GLU A 4 7.77 8.98 -21.58
N ASN A 5 7.73 7.65 -21.44
CA ASN A 5 6.65 7.00 -20.71
C ASN A 5 6.76 7.43 -19.23
N GLU A 6 5.90 8.37 -18.81
CA GLU A 6 5.93 8.98 -17.49
C GLU A 6 5.83 7.94 -16.35
N TYR A 7 5.25 6.76 -16.63
CA TYR A 7 5.18 5.66 -15.67
C TYR A 7 6.53 4.97 -15.45
N LEU A 8 7.48 5.05 -16.39
CA LEU A 8 8.87 4.64 -16.13
C LEU A 8 9.50 5.55 -15.07
N GLY A 9 9.30 6.86 -15.17
CA GLY A 9 9.76 7.81 -14.16
C GLY A 9 9.15 7.55 -12.78
N VAL A 10 7.88 7.13 -12.71
CA VAL A 10 7.25 6.69 -11.45
C VAL A 10 7.93 5.45 -10.86
N LEU A 11 8.26 4.46 -11.70
CA LEU A 11 8.93 3.25 -11.25
C LEU A 11 10.34 3.53 -10.77
N ASP A 12 11.10 4.33 -11.51
CA ASP A 12 12.43 4.78 -11.09
C ASP A 12 12.34 5.50 -9.74
N TYR A 13 11.36 6.41 -9.59
CA TYR A 13 11.11 7.11 -8.34
C TYR A 13 10.80 6.17 -7.15
N LEU A 14 9.97 5.14 -7.36
CA LEU A 14 9.68 4.13 -6.35
C LEU A 14 10.95 3.36 -5.94
N TYR A 15 11.75 2.92 -6.92
CA TYR A 15 12.95 2.12 -6.66
C TYR A 15 14.13 2.92 -6.09
N GLU A 16 14.14 4.24 -6.24
CA GLU A 16 15.10 5.12 -5.57
C GLU A 16 14.78 5.34 -4.08
N LYS A 17 13.54 5.05 -3.63
CA LYS A 17 13.20 5.14 -2.21
C LYS A 17 13.96 4.09 -1.40
N THR A 18 14.32 4.47 -0.18
CA THR A 18 15.15 3.63 0.68
C THR A 18 14.62 3.57 2.11
N LEU A 19 14.71 2.39 2.69
CA LEU A 19 14.49 2.14 4.12
C LEU A 19 15.80 2.03 4.90
N ILE A 20 16.95 2.45 4.33
CA ILE A 20 18.27 2.25 4.94
C ILE A 20 18.42 2.87 6.34
N LEU A 21 17.62 3.90 6.65
CA LEU A 21 17.59 4.54 7.96
C LEU A 21 16.61 3.87 8.95
N GLN A 22 15.91 2.82 8.52
CA GLN A 22 14.92 2.10 9.31
C GLN A 22 15.43 0.70 9.64
N ASP A 23 15.39 0.34 10.92
CA ASP A 23 15.47 -1.06 11.31
C ASP A 23 14.10 -1.73 11.11
N THR A 24 13.92 -2.35 9.94
CA THR A 24 12.66 -3.00 9.57
C THR A 24 12.36 -4.25 10.42
N SER A 25 13.33 -4.77 11.18
CA SER A 25 13.09 -5.89 12.09
C SER A 25 12.23 -5.50 13.31
N GLY A 26 12.24 -4.21 13.66
CA GLY A 26 11.40 -3.63 14.72
C GLY A 26 9.99 -3.23 14.27
N PHE A 27 9.67 -3.35 12.98
CA PHE A 27 8.33 -3.05 12.49
C PHE A 27 7.30 -4.06 12.99
N ASN A 28 6.07 -3.59 13.23
CA ASN A 28 4.96 -4.50 13.44
C ASN A 28 4.78 -5.36 12.19
N LYS A 29 4.77 -6.69 12.36
CA LYS A 29 4.78 -7.65 11.24
C LYS A 29 3.57 -7.53 10.32
N VAL A 30 2.41 -7.16 10.86
CA VAL A 30 1.19 -6.98 10.04
C VAL A 30 1.27 -5.66 9.29
N LEU A 31 1.59 -4.56 9.96
CA LEU A 31 1.73 -3.25 9.31
C LEU A 31 2.81 -3.27 8.23
N TYR A 32 3.94 -3.94 8.48
CA TYR A 32 4.99 -4.13 7.48
C TYR A 32 4.54 -4.98 6.30
N PHE A 33 3.75 -6.03 6.54
CA PHE A 33 3.19 -6.83 5.45
C PHE A 33 2.34 -5.96 4.53
N TYR A 34 1.40 -5.18 5.08
CA TYR A 34 0.54 -4.29 4.28
C TYR A 34 1.30 -3.12 3.65
N PHE A 35 2.41 -2.69 4.25
CA PHE A 35 3.31 -1.70 3.65
C PHE A 35 3.92 -2.26 2.36
N ILE A 36 4.55 -3.44 2.43
CA ILE A 36 5.14 -4.08 1.25
C ILE A 36 4.07 -4.46 0.22
N ASP A 37 2.91 -4.94 0.68
CA ASP A 37 1.79 -5.29 -0.21
C ASP A 37 1.35 -4.08 -1.04
N THR A 38 1.24 -2.92 -0.39
CA THR A 38 0.86 -1.69 -1.07
C THR A 38 1.92 -1.23 -2.07
N LEU A 39 3.21 -1.33 -1.73
CA LEU A 39 4.29 -1.04 -2.68
C LEU A 39 4.25 -1.99 -3.89
N ALA A 40 3.92 -3.27 -3.69
CA ALA A 40 3.76 -4.22 -4.79
C ALA A 40 2.58 -3.88 -5.70
N HIS A 41 1.48 -3.39 -5.13
CA HIS A 41 0.34 -2.90 -5.90
C HIS A 41 0.65 -1.63 -6.69
N ILE A 42 1.41 -0.69 -6.11
CA ILE A 42 1.94 0.49 -6.80
C ILE A 42 2.84 0.06 -7.97
N ASP A 43 3.83 -0.79 -7.69
CA ASP A 43 4.78 -1.31 -8.69
C ASP A 43 4.07 -2.01 -9.84
N TYR A 44 3.12 -2.89 -9.54
CA TYR A 44 2.38 -3.62 -10.55
C TYR A 44 1.50 -2.69 -11.39
N THR A 45 0.77 -1.77 -10.74
CA THR A 45 -0.15 -0.87 -11.45
C THR A 45 0.62 0.10 -12.36
N ALA A 46 1.70 0.72 -11.88
CA ALA A 46 2.57 1.54 -12.73
C ALA A 46 3.28 0.68 -13.80
N GLY A 47 3.72 -0.53 -13.44
CA GLY A 47 4.40 -1.47 -14.31
C GLY A 47 3.61 -1.89 -15.55
N ILE A 48 2.30 -2.10 -15.42
CA ILE A 48 1.44 -2.43 -16.58
C ILE A 48 1.11 -1.22 -17.47
N TYR A 49 1.25 0.00 -16.95
CA TYR A 49 1.15 1.23 -17.75
C TYR A 49 2.49 1.56 -18.44
N ALA A 50 3.60 1.17 -17.81
CA ALA A 50 4.94 1.35 -18.33
C ALA A 50 5.35 0.30 -19.38
N TYR A 51 4.98 -0.96 -19.14
CA TYR A 51 5.42 -2.13 -19.90
C TYR A 51 4.24 -2.99 -20.33
N ASN A 52 4.49 -3.90 -21.27
CA ASN A 52 3.52 -4.94 -21.62
C ASN A 52 3.14 -5.77 -20.37
N VAL A 53 1.86 -6.11 -20.22
CA VAL A 53 1.35 -6.93 -19.09
C VAL A 53 2.03 -8.30 -18.99
N ALA A 54 2.48 -8.86 -20.12
CA ALA A 54 3.22 -10.12 -20.21
C ALA A 54 4.74 -9.93 -20.17
N SER A 55 5.24 -8.74 -19.84
CA SER A 55 6.67 -8.55 -19.60
C SER A 55 7.13 -9.39 -18.40
N PRO A 56 8.38 -9.88 -18.38
CA PRO A 56 8.91 -10.64 -17.24
C PRO A 56 8.73 -9.92 -15.89
N LYS A 57 8.94 -8.60 -15.85
CA LYS A 57 8.70 -7.77 -14.66
C LYS A 57 7.27 -7.92 -14.14
N ASN A 58 6.28 -7.69 -15.00
CA ASN A 58 4.87 -7.72 -14.60
C ASN A 58 4.40 -9.15 -14.28
N ILE A 59 4.94 -10.17 -14.96
CA ILE A 59 4.68 -11.57 -14.62
C ILE A 59 5.18 -11.88 -13.21
N MET A 60 6.42 -11.53 -12.89
CA MET A 60 7.01 -11.75 -11.57
C MET A 60 6.25 -11.03 -10.46
N ALA A 61 5.92 -9.76 -10.66
CA ALA A 61 5.09 -8.99 -9.72
C ALA A 61 3.70 -9.63 -9.55
N GLY A 62 3.10 -10.12 -10.64
CA GLY A 62 1.85 -10.86 -10.59
C GLY A 62 1.93 -12.18 -9.80
N GLU A 63 3.04 -12.92 -9.86
CA GLU A 63 3.23 -14.12 -9.03
C GLU A 63 3.27 -13.80 -7.55
N TYR A 64 3.99 -12.73 -7.15
CA TYR A 64 3.97 -12.25 -5.77
C TYR A 64 2.54 -11.88 -5.32
N LEU A 65 1.81 -11.13 -6.14
CA LEU A 65 0.44 -10.69 -5.85
C LEU A 65 -0.58 -11.83 -5.83
N ARG A 66 -0.31 -12.97 -6.48
CA ARG A 66 -1.11 -14.18 -6.30
C ARG A 66 -0.82 -14.85 -4.97
N TRP A 67 0.47 -15.02 -4.63
CA TRP A 67 0.87 -15.59 -3.34
C TRP A 67 0.34 -14.78 -2.15
N ARG A 68 0.36 -13.45 -2.24
CA ARG A 68 -0.07 -12.58 -1.14
C ARG A 68 -1.55 -12.78 -0.75
N ILE A 69 -2.43 -13.20 -1.67
CA ILE A 69 -3.87 -13.45 -1.38
C ILE A 69 -4.06 -14.51 -0.28
N ASP A 70 -3.19 -15.51 -0.24
CA ASP A 70 -3.25 -16.53 0.80
C ASP A 70 -2.54 -16.06 2.08
N GLU A 71 -1.53 -15.20 1.94
CA GLU A 71 -0.79 -14.64 3.08
C GLU A 71 -1.58 -13.60 3.88
N GLU A 72 -2.37 -12.75 3.22
CA GLU A 72 -3.18 -11.70 3.89
C GLU A 72 -4.20 -12.30 4.87
N LYS A 73 -4.59 -13.56 4.65
CA LYS A 73 -5.56 -14.29 5.48
C LYS A 73 -4.95 -14.92 6.73
N LYS A 74 -3.62 -14.89 6.88
CA LYS A 74 -2.93 -15.61 7.95
C LYS A 74 -2.82 -14.80 9.24
N GLY A 75 -3.25 -15.41 10.35
CA GLY A 75 -3.13 -14.82 11.68
C GLY A 75 -3.75 -13.43 11.77
N ASP A 76 -3.06 -12.50 12.42
CA ASP A 76 -3.56 -11.13 12.61
C ASP A 76 -3.59 -10.30 11.31
N ARG A 77 -3.02 -10.77 10.19
CA ARG A 77 -3.08 -10.03 8.92
C ARG A 77 -4.51 -9.85 8.43
N ALA A 78 -5.39 -10.83 8.67
CA ALA A 78 -6.79 -10.74 8.30
C ALA A 78 -7.55 -9.65 9.07
N LYS A 79 -6.99 -9.19 10.20
CA LYS A 79 -7.59 -8.17 11.06
C LYS A 79 -7.31 -6.74 10.56
N PHE A 80 -6.34 -6.54 9.67
CA PHE A 80 -5.92 -5.19 9.24
C PHE A 80 -7.01 -4.35 8.56
N PRO A 81 -7.84 -4.88 7.63
CA PRO A 81 -8.95 -4.08 7.08
C PRO A 81 -9.92 -3.61 8.17
N GLY A 82 -10.24 -4.50 9.12
CA GLY A 82 -11.07 -4.14 10.28
C GLY A 82 -10.40 -3.09 11.18
N PHE A 83 -9.08 -3.16 11.35
CA PHE A 83 -8.31 -2.17 12.10
C PHE A 83 -8.39 -0.77 11.47
N VAL A 84 -8.28 -0.67 10.14
CA VAL A 84 -8.38 0.62 9.44
C VAL A 84 -9.76 1.26 9.67
N ASN A 85 -10.84 0.47 9.57
CA ASN A 85 -12.19 0.96 9.86
C ASN A 85 -12.38 1.30 11.35
N TRP A 86 -11.80 0.50 12.25
CA TRP A 86 -11.80 0.81 13.69
C TRP A 86 -11.09 2.15 13.98
N LEU A 87 -9.99 2.46 13.30
CA LEU A 87 -9.33 3.75 13.41
C LEU A 87 -10.25 4.88 12.94
N ARG A 88 -10.93 4.74 11.80
CA ARG A 88 -11.88 5.75 11.31
C ARG A 88 -12.94 6.10 12.35
N GLU A 89 -13.48 5.09 13.02
CA GLU A 89 -14.56 5.25 14.01
C GLU A 89 -14.08 5.73 15.38
N ASN A 90 -12.93 5.24 15.87
CA ASN A 90 -12.50 5.41 17.27
C ASN A 90 -11.33 6.38 17.42
N ARG A 91 -10.56 6.60 16.36
CA ARG A 91 -9.33 7.42 16.30
C ARG A 91 -9.23 8.15 14.96
N PRO A 92 -10.23 8.96 14.57
CA PRO A 92 -10.28 9.58 13.24
C PRO A 92 -9.04 10.42 12.94
N GLU A 93 -8.41 11.02 13.94
CA GLU A 93 -7.14 11.74 13.81
C GLU A 93 -5.99 10.86 13.35
N LYS A 94 -5.98 9.59 13.74
CA LYS A 94 -4.99 8.60 13.32
C LYS A 94 -5.34 8.00 11.96
N PHE A 95 -6.63 7.82 11.67
CA PHE A 95 -7.08 7.41 10.35
C PHE A 95 -6.68 8.42 9.26
N SER A 96 -6.95 9.71 9.48
CA SER A 96 -6.58 10.76 8.53
C SER A 96 -5.07 10.94 8.34
N ALA A 97 -4.25 10.45 9.27
CA ALA A 97 -2.79 10.46 9.20
C ALA A 97 -2.20 9.21 8.52
N LEU A 98 -3.03 8.22 8.13
CA LEU A 98 -2.56 7.09 7.33
C LEU A 98 -2.24 7.56 5.90
N PRO A 99 -1.37 6.86 5.16
CA PRO A 99 -1.25 7.07 3.72
C PRO A 99 -2.62 6.96 3.06
N SER A 100 -2.92 7.89 2.16
CA SER A 100 -4.24 8.04 1.53
C SER A 100 -4.70 6.73 0.89
N LEU A 101 -3.79 5.97 0.27
CA LEU A 101 -4.11 4.69 -0.35
C LEU A 101 -4.59 3.64 0.65
N TRP A 102 -4.08 3.63 1.89
CA TRP A 102 -4.62 2.75 2.93
C TRP A 102 -6.01 3.17 3.38
N GLN A 103 -6.27 4.49 3.45
CA GLN A 103 -7.60 5.00 3.75
C GLN A 103 -8.58 4.54 2.65
N MET A 104 -8.28 4.86 1.38
CA MET A 104 -9.15 4.55 0.26
C MET A 104 -9.42 3.04 0.07
N ILE A 105 -8.39 2.19 0.13
CA ILE A 105 -8.55 0.76 -0.20
C ILE A 105 -9.25 -0.02 0.92
N TYR A 106 -9.06 0.38 2.17
CA TYR A 106 -9.52 -0.40 3.33
C TYR A 106 -10.68 0.25 4.08
N ASP A 107 -11.03 1.51 3.79
CA ASP A 107 -12.29 2.09 4.27
C ASP A 107 -13.48 1.45 3.55
N THR A 108 -14.43 0.95 4.33
CA THR A 108 -15.65 0.33 3.81
C THR A 108 -16.63 1.31 3.19
N GLU A 109 -16.43 2.62 3.41
CA GLU A 109 -17.22 3.69 2.80
C GLU A 109 -16.64 4.21 1.48
N ASP A 110 -15.45 3.75 1.08
CA ASP A 110 -14.79 4.11 -0.19
C ASP A 110 -14.93 2.95 -1.21
N GLU A 111 -15.05 3.29 -2.49
CA GLU A 111 -15.21 2.31 -3.56
C GLU A 111 -13.86 1.80 -4.12
N ALA A 112 -12.76 2.44 -3.72
CA ALA A 112 -11.43 2.09 -4.15
C ALA A 112 -11.06 0.68 -3.71
N SER A 113 -10.39 -0.06 -4.61
CA SER A 113 -10.03 -1.45 -4.35
C SER A 113 -8.88 -1.91 -5.23
N TYR A 114 -8.24 -3.02 -4.83
CA TYR A 114 -7.31 -3.73 -5.71
C TYR A 114 -8.09 -4.66 -6.65
N ARG A 115 -8.22 -4.27 -7.92
CA ARG A 115 -8.94 -5.05 -8.96
C ARG A 115 -7.98 -5.70 -9.94
N SER A 116 -7.93 -7.04 -9.92
CA SER A 116 -6.90 -7.80 -10.65
C SER A 116 -5.50 -7.28 -10.31
N PHE A 117 -5.26 -7.05 -9.01
CA PHE A 117 -4.05 -6.45 -8.43
C PHE A 117 -3.75 -5.00 -8.76
N ARG A 118 -4.57 -4.33 -9.57
CA ARG A 118 -4.38 -2.92 -9.91
C ARG A 118 -5.08 -2.03 -8.91
N ILE A 119 -4.48 -0.89 -8.59
CA ILE A 119 -5.16 0.18 -7.86
C ILE A 119 -6.28 0.71 -8.76
N GLN A 120 -7.52 0.59 -8.31
CA GLN A 120 -8.70 1.19 -8.94
C GLN A 120 -9.36 2.11 -7.93
N LEU A 121 -9.38 3.42 -8.20
CA LEU A 121 -10.01 4.40 -7.31
C LEU A 121 -11.52 4.51 -7.54
N ASP A 122 -11.93 4.49 -8.81
CA ASP A 122 -13.34 4.53 -9.23
C ASP A 122 -13.64 3.26 -10.04
N PRO A 123 -14.54 2.37 -9.58
CA PRO A 123 -14.97 1.16 -10.28
C PRO A 123 -15.35 1.32 -11.75
N ASP A 124 -15.93 2.46 -12.11
CA ASP A 124 -16.50 2.74 -13.42
C ASP A 124 -15.52 3.46 -14.35
N SER A 125 -14.47 4.05 -13.77
CA SER A 125 -13.43 4.72 -14.53
C SER A 125 -12.55 3.72 -15.30
N LYS A 126 -12.40 3.98 -16.60
CA LYS A 126 -11.45 3.29 -17.48
C LYS A 126 -10.17 4.08 -17.71
N VAL A 127 -10.06 5.26 -17.08
CA VAL A 127 -8.93 6.16 -17.27
C VAL A 127 -7.76 5.66 -16.42
N PRO A 128 -6.56 5.49 -17.00
CA PRO A 128 -5.37 5.18 -16.22
C PRO A 128 -5.12 6.22 -15.12
N LEU A 129 -4.62 5.77 -13.97
CA LEU A 129 -4.20 6.67 -12.91
C LEU A 129 -3.08 7.58 -13.41
N LYS A 130 -3.13 8.86 -13.05
CA LYS A 130 -2.12 9.82 -13.46
C LYS A 130 -0.78 9.54 -12.75
N PRO A 131 0.38 9.72 -13.39
CA PRO A 131 1.68 9.55 -12.75
C PRO A 131 1.83 10.29 -11.42
N GLY A 132 1.31 11.53 -11.34
CA GLY A 132 1.34 12.33 -10.11
C GLY A 132 0.59 11.72 -8.92
N PHE A 133 -0.41 10.86 -9.16
CA PHE A 133 -1.06 10.09 -8.08
C PHE A 133 -0.06 9.11 -7.44
N PHE A 134 0.68 8.37 -8.27
CA PHE A 134 1.66 7.40 -7.77
C PHE A 134 2.78 8.08 -6.98
N VAL A 135 3.31 9.20 -7.48
CA VAL A 135 4.36 9.96 -6.77
C VAL A 135 3.86 10.41 -5.40
N ALA A 136 2.63 10.94 -5.32
CA ALA A 136 2.04 11.37 -4.06
C ALA A 136 1.90 10.23 -3.04
N VAL A 137 1.32 9.09 -3.43
CA VAL A 137 1.17 7.95 -2.50
C VAL A 137 2.53 7.35 -2.12
N ILE A 138 3.49 7.30 -3.06
CA ILE A 138 4.85 6.86 -2.76
C ILE A 138 5.47 7.79 -1.69
N ASP A 139 5.31 9.10 -1.79
CA ASP A 139 5.82 10.03 -0.78
C ASP A 139 5.19 9.82 0.59
N GLU A 140 3.88 9.60 0.66
CA GLU A 140 3.18 9.32 1.92
C GLU A 140 3.68 8.04 2.59
N PHE A 141 3.91 6.96 1.82
CA PHE A 141 4.43 5.70 2.39
C PHE A 141 5.87 5.81 2.87
N PHE A 142 6.66 6.71 2.30
CA PHE A 142 8.04 6.95 2.72
C PHE A 142 8.20 8.18 3.62
N GLU A 143 7.08 8.75 4.08
CA GLU A 143 7.11 9.85 5.05
C GLU A 143 7.74 9.36 6.37
N PRO A 144 8.75 10.08 6.92
CA PRO A 144 9.44 9.64 8.13
C PRO A 144 8.51 9.42 9.32
N GLU A 145 7.47 10.24 9.50
CA GLU A 145 6.57 10.10 10.64
C GLU A 145 5.64 8.90 10.51
N PHE A 146 5.18 8.59 9.28
CA PHE A 146 4.45 7.36 9.03
C PHE A 146 5.34 6.13 9.27
N LEU A 147 6.56 6.10 8.73
CA LEU A 147 7.50 4.98 8.92
C LEU A 147 7.86 4.76 10.40
N LYS A 148 8.04 5.83 11.18
CA LYS A 148 8.23 5.70 12.64
C LYS A 148 6.99 5.14 13.34
N SER A 149 5.80 5.38 12.81
CA SER A 149 4.54 4.96 13.45
C SER A 149 4.30 3.45 13.37
N ILE A 150 4.85 2.76 12.36
CA ILE A 150 4.61 1.33 12.10
C ILE A 150 5.51 0.39 12.90
N TYR A 151 6.47 0.92 13.67
CA TYR A 151 7.21 0.16 14.67
C TYR A 151 6.27 -0.50 15.67
N ASP A 152 6.63 -1.68 16.15
CA ASP A 152 5.75 -2.46 17.02
C ASP A 152 5.39 -1.67 18.28
N ASP A 153 6.35 -1.06 18.95
CA ASP A 153 6.17 -0.21 20.14
C ASP A 153 5.73 1.23 19.84
N ALA A 154 5.65 1.64 18.57
CA ALA A 154 5.23 2.98 18.19
C ALA A 154 3.72 3.15 18.11
N SER A 155 3.28 4.33 17.65
CA SER A 155 1.88 4.74 17.78
C SER A 155 0.90 3.87 17.01
N LEU A 156 1.18 3.52 15.75
CA LEU A 156 0.28 2.68 14.95
C LEU A 156 0.40 1.21 15.34
N GLY A 157 1.61 0.71 15.62
CA GLY A 157 1.82 -0.65 16.12
C GLY A 157 1.09 -0.93 17.44
N THR A 158 1.13 0.02 18.38
CA THR A 158 0.41 -0.08 19.66
C THR A 158 -1.10 -0.06 19.47
N LEU A 159 -1.62 0.79 18.57
CA LEU A 159 -3.05 0.82 18.24
C LEU A 159 -3.49 -0.51 17.61
N PHE A 160 -2.70 -1.07 16.70
CA PHE A 160 -3.01 -2.35 16.07
C PHE A 160 -3.06 -3.49 17.09
N ARG A 161 -2.09 -3.57 18.02
CA ARG A 161 -2.15 -4.53 19.13
C ARG A 161 -3.36 -4.33 20.03
N THR A 162 -3.70 -3.08 20.32
CA THR A 162 -4.86 -2.74 21.15
C THR A 162 -6.16 -3.21 20.49
N TYR A 163 -6.28 -3.05 19.18
CA TYR A 163 -7.40 -3.59 18.40
C TYR A 163 -7.41 -5.12 18.38
N CYS A 164 -6.26 -5.75 18.18
CA CYS A 164 -6.15 -7.21 18.19
C CYS A 164 -6.49 -7.85 19.54
N ALA A 165 -6.29 -7.13 20.65
CA ALA A 165 -6.67 -7.61 21.98
C ALA A 165 -8.19 -7.52 22.26
N GLN A 166 -8.93 -6.78 21.44
CA GLN A 166 -10.38 -6.60 21.56
C GLN A 166 -11.18 -7.53 20.61
N THR A 167 -10.49 -8.23 19.70
CA THR A 167 -11.07 -9.00 18.58
C THR A 167 -10.49 -10.40 18.49
#